data_AF-A0A0A2M4I8-F1
#
_entry.id   AF-A0A0A2M4I8-F1
#
_cell.length_a   1.000
_cell.length_b   1.000
_cell.length_c   1.000
_cell.angle_alpha   90.00
_cell.angle_beta   90.00
_cell.angle_gamma   90.00
#
_symmetry.space_group_name_H-M   'P 1'
#
loop_
_entity.id
_entity.type
_entity.pdbx_description
1 polymer ?
#
loop_
_entity_poly.entity_id
_entity_poly.type
_entity_poly.pdbx_seq_one_letter_code
_entity_poly.pdbx_strand_id
1 'polypeptide(L)' 'MRKIYYILAYIIACFMFVGYLFKLMHWPYASMLLISGITLLTIGFLPLYLYNRYKNGPK' A
#
# COMPACT_ATOMS: atom_id res chain seq x y z
N MET A 1 1.91 15.76 12.05
CA MET A 1 2.72 14.67 11.45
C MET A 1 2.16 13.27 11.67
N ARG A 2 1.87 12.80 12.91
CA ARG A 2 1.42 11.41 13.16
C ARG A 2 0.09 11.01 12.46
N LYS A 3 -0.90 11.90 12.42
CA LYS A 3 -2.23 11.63 11.82
C LYS A 3 -2.18 11.32 10.33
N ILE A 4 -1.26 11.95 9.59
CA ILE A 4 -1.09 11.73 8.14
C ILE A 4 -0.63 10.30 7.86
N TYR A 5 0.25 9.73 8.69
CA TYR A 5 0.69 8.34 8.54
C TYR A 5 -0.45 7.34 8.74
N TYR A 6 -1.34 7.59 9.71
CA TYR A 6 -2.50 6.72 9.93
C TYR A 6 -3.50 6.79 8.78
N ILE A 7 -3.75 7.99 8.22
CA ILE A 7 -4.63 8.17 7.06
C ILE A 7 -4.03 7.48 5.83
N LEU A 8 -2.72 7.64 5.61
CA LEU A 8 -2.02 7.00 4.49
C LEU A 8 -2.09 5.47 4.59
N ALA A 9 -1.82 4.93 5.79
CA ALA A 9 -1.92 3.49 6.05
C ALA A 9 -3.34 2.96 5.84
N TYR A 10 -4.36 3.72 6.25
CA TYR A 10 -5.76 3.35 6.07
C TYR A 10 -6.16 3.31 4.59
N ILE A 11 -5.73 4.29 3.79
CA ILE A 11 -6.00 4.34 2.34
C ILE A 11 -5.37 3.13 1.64
N ILE A 12 -4.13 2.78 2.01
CA ILE A 12 -3.39 1.66 1.42
C ILE A 12 -4.03 0.32 1.82
N ALA A 13 -4.47 0.18 3.07
CA ALA A 13 -5.19 -1.01 3.52
C ALA A 13 -6.51 -1.19 2.77
N CYS A 14 -7.25 -0.09 2.53
CA CYS A 14 -8.48 -0.12 1.75
C CYS A 14 -8.22 -0.53 0.29
N PHE A 15 -7.17 0.01 -0.34
CA PHE A 15 -6.74 -0.37 -1.69
C PHE A 15 -6.36 -1.85 -1.80
N MET A 16 -5.64 -2.38 -0.80
CA MET A 16 -5.32 -3.81 -0.68
C MET A 16 -6.57 -4.69 -0.62
N PHE A 17 -7.54 -4.30 0.23
CA PHE A 17 -8.81 -5.03 0.37
C PHE A 17 -9.59 -5.05 -0.95
N VAL A 18 -9.69 -3.91 -1.64
CA VAL A 18 -10.35 -3.83 -2.94
C VAL A 18 -9.63 -4.71 -3.96
N GLY A 19 -8.29 -4.64 -4.07
CA GLY A 19 -7.52 -5.49 -4.97
C GLY A 19 -7.73 -7.00 -4.71
N TYR A 20 -7.86 -7.39 -3.44
CA TYR A 20 -8.14 -8.77 -3.06
C TYR A 20 -9.56 -9.20 -3.44
N LEU A 21 -10.56 -8.32 -3.26
CA LEU A 21 -11.94 -8.57 -3.62
C LEU A 21 -12.11 -8.82 -5.13
N PHE A 22 -11.41 -8.03 -5.96
CA PHE A 22 -11.39 -8.22 -7.41
C PHE A 22 -10.76 -9.56 -7.82
N LYS A 23 -9.79 -10.08 -7.05
CA LYS A 23 -9.24 -11.43 -7.24
C LYS A 23 -10.27 -12.52 -6.96
N LEU A 24 -11.04 -12.37 -5.88
CA LEU A 24 -12.07 -13.33 -5.50
C LEU A 24 -13.18 -13.43 -6.56
N MET A 25 -13.54 -12.31 -7.17
CA MET A 25 -14.56 -12.26 -8.22
C MET A 25 -14.14 -12.87 -9.57
N HIS A 26 -12.92 -13.40 -9.70
CA HIS A 26 -12.38 -14.03 -10.92
C HIS A 26 -12.52 -13.18 -12.19
N TRP A 27 -12.65 -11.86 -12.04
CA TRP A 27 -12.79 -10.98 -13.18
C TRP A 27 -11.54 -11.04 -14.06
N PRO A 28 -11.70 -11.08 -15.39
CA PRO A 28 -10.57 -10.87 -16.29
C PRO A 28 -9.95 -9.51 -15.94
N TYR A 29 -8.61 -9.42 -15.95
CA TYR A 29 -7.79 -8.31 -15.44
C TYR A 29 -7.52 -8.25 -13.92
N ALA A 30 -8.09 -9.12 -13.09
CA ALA A 30 -7.80 -9.13 -11.65
C ALA A 30 -6.31 -9.34 -11.32
N SER A 31 -5.60 -10.16 -12.12
CA SER A 31 -4.16 -10.38 -11.96
C SER A 31 -3.33 -9.13 -12.26
N MET A 32 -3.69 -8.35 -13.30
CA MET A 32 -3.00 -7.10 -13.63
C MET A 32 -3.21 -6.02 -12.56
N LEU A 33 -4.42 -5.95 -12.01
CA LEU A 33 -4.78 -5.02 -10.94
C LEU A 33 -4.09 -5.36 -9.62
N LEU A 34 -3.88 -6.64 -9.32
CA LEU A 34 -3.08 -7.06 -8.18
C LEU A 34 -1.60 -6.80 -8.36
N ILE A 35 -1.05 -7.04 -9.54
CA ILE A 35 0.36 -6.74 -9.83
C ILE A 35 0.61 -5.24 -9.66
N SER A 36 -0.26 -4.38 -10.21
CA SER A 36 -0.12 -2.93 -10.03
C SER A 36 -0.28 -2.50 -8.57
N GLY A 37 -1.21 -3.09 -7.82
CA GLY A 37 -1.37 -2.85 -6.38
C GLY A 37 -0.15 -3.25 -5.54
N ILE A 38 0.44 -4.41 -5.83
CA ILE A 38 1.68 -4.89 -5.19
C ILE A 38 2.85 -3.97 -5.55
N THR A 39 3.00 -3.59 -6.82
CA THR A 39 4.04 -2.66 -7.26
C THR A 39 3.93 -1.30 -6.56
N LEU A 40 2.71 -0.76 -6.41
CA LEU A 40 2.47 0.49 -5.69
C LEU A 40 2.81 0.38 -4.19
N LEU A 41 2.57 -0.77 -3.57
CA LEU A 41 2.93 -1.00 -2.18
C LEU A 41 4.45 -1.13 -1.99
N THR A 42 5.11 -1.89 -2.86
CA THR A 42 6.55 -2.11 -2.77
C THR A 42 7.36 -0.88 -3.16
N ILE A 43 6.93 -0.13 -4.18
CA ILE A 43 7.66 1.07 -4.65
C ILE A 43 7.17 2.35 -3.97
N GLY A 44 5.90 2.46 -3.61
CA GLY A 44 5.36 3.66 -2.97
C GLY A 44 5.47 3.62 -1.45
N PHE A 45 4.86 2.62 -0.82
CA PHE A 45 4.75 2.58 0.64
C PHE A 45 6.06 2.21 1.33
N LEU A 46 6.83 1.27 0.78
CA LEU A 46 8.06 0.79 1.39
C LEU A 46 9.14 1.88 1.55
N PRO A 47 9.49 2.70 0.54
CA PRO A 47 10.47 3.77 0.74
C PRO A 47 9.94 4.91 1.61
N LEU A 48 8.64 5.21 1.57
CA LEU A 48 8.03 6.18 2.48
C LEU A 48 8.11 5.72 3.94
N TYR A 49 7.85 4.44 4.18
CA TYR A 49 7.97 3.83 5.50
C TYR A 49 9.42 3.82 5.99
N LEU A 50 10.37 3.39 5.14
CA LEU A 50 11.80 3.38 5.45
C LEU A 50 12.35 4.79 5.67
N TYR A 51 11.97 5.76 4.85
CA TYR A 51 12.38 7.17 5.00
C TYR A 51 11.88 7.74 6.33
N ASN A 52 10.63 7.47 6.69
CA ASN A 52 10.08 7.92 7.96
C ASN A 52 10.72 7.20 9.16
N ARG A 53 11.09 5.92 9.01
CA ARG A 53 11.83 5.15 10.01
C ARG A 53 13.25 5.70 10.20
N TYR A 54 13.93 6.06 9.11
CA TYR A 54 15.28 6.63 9.13
C TYR A 54 15.27 8.04 9.73
N LYS A 55 14.30 8.88 9.38
CA LYS A 55 14.18 10.25 9.89
C LYS A 55 13.76 10.33 11.37
N ASN A 56 13.04 9.32 11.87
CA ASN A 56 12.65 9.24 13.28
C ASN A 56 13.43 8.17 14.06
N GLY A 57 14.49 7.59 13.47
CA GLY A 57 15.41 6.73 14.19
C GLY A 57 16.26 7.57 15.15
N PRO A 58 16.62 7.06 16.34
CA PRO A 58 17.64 7.72 17.14
C PRO A 58 18.91 7.81 16.29
N LYS A 59 19.49 9.00 16.22
CA LYS A 59 20.77 9.26 15.54
C LYS A 59 21.83 8.29 16.03
#